data_AF-A0AAJ0BZW1-F1
#
_entry.id   AF-A0AAJ0BZW1-F1
#
_cell.length_a   1.000
_cell.length_b   1.000
_cell.length_c   1.000
_cell.angle_alpha   90.00
_cell.angle_beta   90.00
_cell.angle_gamma   90.00
#
_symmetry.space_group_name_H-M   'P 1'
#
loop_
_entity.id
_entity.type
_entity.pdbx_description
1 polymer ?
#
loop_
_entity_poly.entity_id
_entity_poly.type
_entity_poly.pdbx_seq_one_letter_code
_entity_poly.pdbx_strand_id
1 'polypeptide(L)'
;MVLENQMPWCHAHLYDDGMARSMQYAVSSAALLAAKNDANARVIRDCNESRLQDLLSSPPPTAPLDVIAREDALFIYQILRLLDTDARVRLSYDATMPQLEEAAYALIPHIAFHEPAAPGQSSHGLDVLPLYRISAARAFWGSWVFQESVRRTLAIILLFLLTYHYMRGQVLTQQCSSDRYACSSVTLSAHLWQAGDSVDFALAWRNKRHFVLHCEA
;
A
#
# COMPACT_ATOMS: atom_id res chain seq x y z
N MET A 1 3.24 -11.85 -1.19
CA MET A 1 4.33 -11.27 -0.40
C MET A 1 5.40 -12.28 -0.04
N VAL A 2 5.09 -13.40 0.64
CA VAL A 2 6.13 -14.38 1.05
C VAL A 2 6.90 -15.02 -0.12
N LEU A 3 6.25 -15.25 -1.26
CA LEU A 3 6.88 -15.89 -2.43
C LEU A 3 7.48 -14.89 -3.43
N GLU A 4 6.89 -13.70 -3.55
CA GLU A 4 7.13 -12.78 -4.66
C GLU A 4 7.43 -11.34 -4.21
N ASN A 5 7.55 -11.11 -2.90
CA ASN A 5 7.68 -9.79 -2.27
C ASN A 5 6.65 -8.74 -2.71
N GLN A 6 5.51 -9.17 -3.26
CA GLN A 6 4.46 -8.28 -3.77
C GLN A 6 3.11 -8.53 -3.11
N MET A 7 2.29 -7.49 -3.09
CA MET A 7 0.86 -7.54 -2.81
C MET A 7 0.15 -6.71 -3.89
N PRO A 8 -1.18 -6.85 -4.07
CA PRO A 8 -1.91 -6.03 -5.04
C PRO A 8 -1.72 -4.51 -4.87
N TRP A 9 -1.32 -4.07 -3.67
CA TRP A 9 -1.03 -2.69 -3.30
C TRP A 9 0.45 -2.37 -3.03
N CYS A 10 1.33 -3.37 -2.93
CA CYS A 10 2.76 -3.19 -2.67
C CYS A 10 3.57 -3.80 -3.81
N HIS A 11 4.28 -2.97 -4.56
CA HIS A 11 5.09 -3.40 -5.69
C HIS A 11 6.29 -4.26 -5.24
N ALA A 12 6.71 -5.23 -6.05
CA ALA A 12 7.81 -6.14 -5.70
C ALA A 12 9.13 -5.41 -5.39
N HIS A 13 9.38 -4.31 -6.10
CA HIS A 13 10.59 -3.48 -6.00
C HIS A 13 10.49 -2.33 -4.98
N LEU A 14 9.43 -2.25 -4.18
CA LEU A 14 9.25 -1.13 -3.23
C LEU A 14 10.36 -1.11 -2.14
N TYR A 15 10.88 -2.27 -1.77
CA TYR A 15 11.82 -2.44 -0.66
C TYR A 15 13.19 -2.98 -1.08
N ASP A 16 13.60 -2.77 -2.33
CA ASP A 16 14.90 -3.24 -2.85
C ASP A 16 16.08 -2.69 -2.03
N ASP A 17 15.97 -1.45 -1.55
CA ASP A 17 16.99 -0.78 -0.73
C ASP A 17 16.88 -1.13 0.78
N GLY A 18 15.89 -1.95 1.15
CA GLY A 18 15.67 -2.39 2.53
C GLY A 18 14.21 -2.27 2.96
N MET A 19 13.71 -3.34 3.57
CA MET A 19 12.37 -3.38 4.15
C MET A 19 12.40 -2.95 5.61
N ALA A 20 11.50 -2.05 6.03
CA ALA A 20 11.40 -1.65 7.44
C ALA A 20 10.99 -2.83 8.34
N ARG A 21 11.41 -2.78 9.61
CA ARG A 21 11.17 -3.86 10.59
C ARG A 21 9.68 -4.16 10.79
N SER A 22 8.83 -3.13 10.79
CA SER A 22 7.37 -3.26 10.90
C SER A 22 6.82 -4.20 9.82
N MET A 23 7.21 -3.96 8.57
CA MET A 23 6.81 -4.78 7.43
C MET A 23 7.42 -6.17 7.48
N GLN A 24 8.71 -6.33 7.81
CA GLN A 24 9.34 -7.65 7.96
C GLN A 24 8.60 -8.53 8.98
N TYR A 25 8.18 -7.93 10.11
CA TYR A 25 7.41 -8.63 11.13
C TYR A 25 6.00 -8.97 10.64
N ALA A 26 5.33 -8.08 9.92
CA ALA A 26 4.02 -8.38 9.33
C ALA A 26 4.10 -9.53 8.29
N VAL A 27 5.11 -9.54 7.42
CA VAL A 27 5.38 -10.64 6.48
C VAL A 27 5.59 -11.96 7.21
N SER A 28 6.42 -11.93 8.25
CA SER A 28 6.71 -13.10 9.07
C SER A 28 5.45 -13.62 9.79
N SER A 29 4.61 -12.71 10.30
CA SER A 29 3.32 -13.04 10.93
C SER A 29 2.34 -13.67 9.93
N ALA A 30 2.33 -13.23 8.68
CA ALA A 30 1.54 -13.85 7.62
C ALA A 30 2.03 -15.28 7.28
N ALA A 31 3.35 -15.49 7.23
CA ALA A 31 3.92 -16.83 7.05
C ALA A 31 3.59 -17.76 8.24
N LEU A 32 3.67 -17.25 9.47
CA LEU A 32 3.24 -18.00 10.66
C LEU A 32 1.77 -18.36 10.60
N LEU A 33 0.89 -17.43 10.18
CA LEU A 33 -0.53 -17.72 10.02
C LEU A 33 -0.78 -18.84 8.99
N ALA A 34 -0.02 -18.88 7.89
CA ALA A 34 -0.12 -19.94 6.90
C ALA A 34 0.31 -21.32 7.44
N ALA A 35 1.20 -21.36 8.44
CA ALA A 35 1.62 -22.58 9.13
C ALA A 35 0.78 -22.92 10.37
N LYS A 36 -0.32 -22.17 10.61
CA LYS A 36 -1.17 -22.34 11.80
C LYS A 36 -1.90 -23.69 11.77
N ASN A 37 -1.91 -24.36 12.91
CA ASN A 37 -2.67 -25.58 13.21
C ASN A 37 -3.12 -25.54 14.69
N ASP A 38 -3.91 -26.52 15.12
CA ASP A 38 -4.48 -26.54 16.47
C ASP A 38 -3.43 -26.52 17.59
N ALA A 39 -2.24 -27.08 17.34
CA ALA A 39 -1.16 -27.15 18.32
C ALA A 39 -0.44 -25.81 18.52
N ASN A 40 -0.30 -25.00 17.47
CA ASN A 40 0.46 -23.74 17.50
C ASN A 40 -0.41 -22.46 17.44
N ALA A 41 -1.74 -22.59 17.25
CA ALA A 41 -2.64 -21.46 17.04
C ALA A 41 -2.57 -20.39 18.13
N ARG A 42 -2.52 -20.80 19.40
CA ARG A 42 -2.42 -19.86 20.52
C ARG A 42 -1.13 -19.04 20.47
N VAL A 43 0.01 -19.71 20.29
CA VAL A 43 1.33 -19.06 20.29
C VAL A 43 1.45 -18.08 19.12
N ILE A 44 0.95 -18.45 17.94
CA ILE A 44 0.95 -17.56 16.77
C ILE A 44 0.10 -16.31 17.03
N ARG A 45 -1.09 -16.46 17.63
CA ARG A 45 -1.93 -15.32 17.98
C ARG A 45 -1.26 -14.40 18.99
N ASP A 46 -0.73 -14.95 20.08
CA ASP A 46 -0.07 -14.17 21.13
C ASP A 46 1.15 -13.42 20.55
N CYS A 47 1.90 -14.03 19.63
CA CYS A 47 3.01 -13.40 18.94
C CYS A 47 2.57 -12.26 18.01
N ASN A 48 1.52 -12.48 17.21
CA ASN A 48 0.98 -11.46 16.30
C ASN A 48 0.42 -10.28 17.09
N GLU A 49 -0.28 -10.55 18.19
CA GLU A 49 -0.82 -9.50 19.07
C GLU A 49 0.30 -8.67 19.68
N SER A 50 1.33 -9.31 20.25
CA SER A 50 2.48 -8.61 20.81
C SER A 50 3.14 -7.68 19.79
N ARG A 51 3.37 -8.17 18.56
CA ARG A 51 4.02 -7.37 17.51
C ARG A 51 3.16 -6.19 17.05
N LEU A 52 1.85 -6.35 17.03
CA LEU A 52 0.95 -5.25 16.71
C LEU A 52 0.93 -4.21 17.85
N GLN A 53 0.91 -4.63 19.11
CA GLN A 53 1.01 -3.69 20.23
C GLN A 53 2.35 -2.93 20.22
N ASP A 54 3.45 -3.61 19.88
CA ASP A 54 4.75 -2.96 19.67
C ASP A 54 4.69 -1.94 18.52
N LEU A 55 4.01 -2.26 17.41
CA LEU A 55 3.82 -1.34 16.29
C LEU A 55 2.99 -0.11 16.67
N LEU A 56 1.89 -0.30 17.40
CA LEU A 56 1.00 0.77 17.84
C LEU A 56 1.64 1.67 18.91
N SER A 57 2.49 1.12 19.76
CA SER A 57 3.24 1.87 20.78
C SER A 57 4.50 2.56 20.23
N SER A 58 4.97 2.16 19.05
CA SER A 58 6.12 2.79 18.41
C SER A 58 5.81 4.22 17.91
N PRO A 59 6.78 5.14 17.99
CA PRO A 59 6.59 6.49 17.49
C PRO A 59 6.35 6.48 15.97
N PRO A 60 5.48 7.36 15.43
CA PRO A 60 5.25 7.46 14.00
C PRO A 60 6.55 7.73 13.23
N PRO A 61 6.86 6.96 12.18
CA PRO A 61 8.02 7.20 11.35
C PRO A 61 7.87 8.50 10.57
N THR A 62 9.00 9.13 10.22
CA THR A 62 9.03 10.37 9.43
C THR A 62 9.50 10.14 7.99
N ALA A 63 10.28 9.09 7.75
CA ALA A 63 10.75 8.75 6.41
C ALA A 63 9.59 8.15 5.59
N PRO A 64 9.34 8.62 4.34
CA PRO A 64 8.18 8.19 3.56
C PRO A 64 8.08 6.67 3.35
N LEU A 65 9.21 5.99 3.14
CA LEU A 65 9.25 4.54 2.97
C LEU A 65 8.88 3.79 4.27
N ASP A 66 9.30 4.34 5.42
CA ASP A 66 8.97 3.77 6.72
C ASP A 66 7.49 4.01 7.08
N VAL A 67 6.92 5.14 6.66
CA VAL A 67 5.48 5.44 6.80
C VAL A 67 4.66 4.38 6.06
N ILE A 68 4.85 4.22 4.75
CA ILE A 68 4.10 3.20 4.00
C ILE A 68 4.33 1.79 4.57
N ALA A 69 5.55 1.45 4.99
CA ALA A 69 5.84 0.15 5.59
C ALA A 69 5.11 -0.07 6.92
N ARG A 70 4.96 0.97 7.76
CA ARG A 70 4.16 0.91 8.99
C ARG A 70 2.69 0.71 8.67
N GLU A 71 2.14 1.47 7.73
CA GLU A 71 0.70 1.42 7.42
C GLU A 71 0.31 0.12 6.72
N ASP A 72 1.15 -0.38 5.79
CA ASP A 72 0.98 -1.71 5.20
C ASP A 72 1.05 -2.81 6.27
N ALA A 73 1.99 -2.70 7.23
CA ALA A 73 2.10 -3.66 8.33
C ALA A 73 0.83 -3.68 9.19
N LEU A 74 0.30 -2.49 9.55
CA LEU A 74 -0.95 -2.38 10.29
C LEU A 74 -2.10 -3.02 9.51
N PHE A 75 -2.21 -2.71 8.22
CA PHE A 75 -3.25 -3.29 7.37
C PHE A 75 -3.14 -4.81 7.26
N ILE A 76 -1.92 -5.36 7.12
CA ILE A 76 -1.69 -6.80 7.15
C ILE A 76 -2.18 -7.39 8.48
N TYR A 77 -1.85 -6.81 9.63
CA TYR A 77 -2.34 -7.33 10.91
C TYR A 77 -3.87 -7.36 11.00
N GLN A 78 -4.57 -6.39 10.41
CA GLN A 78 -6.03 -6.40 10.35
C GLN A 78 -6.57 -7.50 9.45
N ILE A 79 -5.92 -7.77 8.32
CA ILE A 79 -6.22 -8.94 7.48
C ILE A 79 -5.99 -10.24 8.27
N LEU A 80 -4.84 -10.39 8.94
CA LEU A 80 -4.52 -11.59 9.72
C LEU A 80 -5.56 -11.84 10.82
N ARG A 81 -6.02 -10.79 11.49
CA ARG A 81 -7.07 -10.88 12.51
C ARG A 81 -8.43 -11.24 11.92
N LEU A 82 -8.79 -10.65 10.77
CA LEU A 82 -10.02 -10.99 10.06
C LEU A 82 -10.06 -12.46 9.63
N LEU A 83 -8.91 -13.00 9.22
CA LEU A 83 -8.76 -14.40 8.82
C LEU A 83 -8.64 -15.37 10.01
N ASP A 84 -8.50 -14.87 11.24
CA ASP A 84 -8.48 -15.73 12.43
C ASP A 84 -9.92 -16.05 12.88
N THR A 85 -10.20 -17.33 13.10
CA THR A 85 -11.53 -17.83 13.47
C THR A 85 -11.83 -17.67 14.96
N ASP A 86 -10.86 -17.28 15.78
CA ASP A 86 -11.02 -17.11 17.22
C ASP A 86 -11.87 -15.85 17.56
N ALA A 87 -12.94 -16.05 18.32
CA ALA A 87 -13.85 -14.97 18.73
C ALA A 87 -13.15 -13.86 19.52
N ARG A 88 -12.06 -14.16 20.24
CA ARG A 88 -11.31 -13.16 21.03
C ARG A 88 -10.62 -12.14 20.13
N VAL A 89 -10.18 -12.56 18.95
CA VAL A 89 -9.51 -11.71 17.98
C VAL A 89 -10.47 -10.67 17.39
N ARG A 90 -11.78 -10.98 17.36
CA ARG A 90 -12.81 -10.06 16.85
C ARG A 90 -13.00 -8.80 17.70
N LEU A 91 -12.88 -8.92 19.02
CA LEU A 91 -12.97 -7.75 19.91
C LEU A 91 -11.81 -6.79 19.66
N SER A 92 -10.59 -7.32 19.56
CA SER A 92 -9.39 -6.52 19.26
C SER A 92 -9.41 -5.95 17.84
N TYR A 93 -10.00 -6.67 16.88
CA TYR A 93 -10.19 -6.20 15.51
C TYR A 93 -11.05 -4.93 15.48
N ASP A 94 -12.24 -4.94 16.09
CA ASP A 94 -13.12 -3.77 16.14
C ASP A 94 -12.45 -2.57 16.83
N ALA A 95 -11.74 -2.83 17.93
CA ALA A 95 -11.05 -1.80 18.72
C ALA A 95 -9.88 -1.13 17.99
N THR A 96 -9.39 -1.72 16.89
CA THR A 96 -8.23 -1.22 16.14
C THR A 96 -8.56 -0.62 14.77
N MET A 97 -9.84 -0.55 14.41
CA MET A 97 -10.29 0.11 13.19
C MET A 97 -9.95 1.62 13.14
N PRO A 98 -10.10 2.40 14.24
CA PRO A 98 -9.73 3.82 14.22
C PRO A 98 -8.25 4.06 13.87
N GLN A 99 -7.36 3.18 14.34
CA GLN A 99 -5.93 3.26 14.05
C GLN A 99 -5.64 2.95 12.58
N LEU A 100 -6.43 2.06 11.96
CA LEU A 100 -6.34 1.80 10.52
C LEU A 100 -6.86 2.99 9.69
N GLU A 101 -7.86 3.71 10.20
CA GLU A 101 -8.33 4.96 9.59
C GLU A 101 -7.26 6.07 9.68
N GLU A 102 -6.64 6.26 10.85
CA GLU A 102 -5.51 7.17 11.02
C GLU A 102 -4.32 6.82 10.10
N ALA A 103 -4.03 5.52 9.96
CA ALA A 103 -3.03 5.01 9.03
C ALA A 103 -3.31 5.40 7.58
N ALA A 104 -4.56 5.29 7.13
CA ALA A 104 -4.94 5.74 5.80
C ALA A 104 -4.65 7.24 5.61
N TYR A 105 -5.05 8.08 6.57
CA TYR A 105 -4.80 9.52 6.47
C TYR A 105 -3.32 9.90 6.52
N ALA A 106 -2.48 9.12 7.22
CA ALA A 106 -1.04 9.32 7.27
C ALA A 106 -0.35 9.15 5.90
N LEU A 107 -0.96 8.44 4.95
CA LEU A 107 -0.43 8.25 3.60
C LEU A 107 -0.65 9.47 2.68
N ILE A 108 -1.68 10.27 2.95
CA ILE A 108 -2.10 11.39 2.08
C ILE A 108 -0.97 12.40 1.81
N PRO A 109 -0.21 12.87 2.82
CA PRO A 109 0.88 13.83 2.60
C PRO A 109 2.00 13.31 1.70
N HIS A 110 2.10 11.99 1.49
CA HIS A 110 3.13 11.35 0.68
C HIS A 110 2.71 11.15 -0.78
N ILE A 111 1.46 11.46 -1.14
CA ILE A 111 0.96 11.38 -2.50
C ILE A 111 1.30 12.68 -3.24
N ALA A 112 2.09 12.56 -4.32
CA ALA A 112 2.28 13.64 -5.26
C ALA A 112 0.99 13.83 -6.08
N PHE A 113 0.32 14.97 -5.87
CA PHE A 113 -0.91 15.37 -6.56
C PHE A 113 -0.67 15.90 -7.98
N HIS A 114 0.55 16.35 -8.26
CA HIS A 114 0.98 16.71 -9.61
C HIS A 114 1.95 15.65 -10.10
N GLU A 115 1.71 15.10 -11.30
CA GLU A 115 2.72 14.30 -11.98
C GLU A 115 4.00 15.13 -12.08
N PRO A 116 5.18 14.60 -11.69
CA PRO A 116 6.42 15.16 -12.14
C PRO A 116 6.42 15.00 -13.67
N ALA A 117 6.21 16.10 -14.37
CA ALA A 117 6.33 16.16 -15.82
C ALA A 117 7.56 15.36 -16.24
N ALA A 118 7.38 14.35 -17.09
CA ALA A 118 8.52 13.60 -17.61
C ALA A 118 9.51 14.64 -18.19
N PRO A 119 10.82 14.49 -17.95
CA PRO A 119 11.80 15.49 -18.38
C PRO A 119 11.71 15.66 -19.92
N GLY A 120 11.12 16.79 -20.35
CA GLY A 120 10.85 17.09 -21.76
C GLY A 120 9.40 17.47 -22.13
N GLN A 121 8.44 17.48 -21.19
CA GLN A 121 7.05 17.85 -21.50
C GLN A 121 6.84 19.36 -21.67
N SER A 122 6.95 19.84 -22.91
CA SER A 122 6.20 21.02 -23.37
C SER A 122 4.76 20.60 -23.72
N SER A 123 3.80 21.47 -23.48
CA SER A 123 2.33 21.30 -23.53
C SER A 123 1.71 20.82 -24.86
N HIS A 124 2.50 20.34 -25.81
CA HIS A 124 2.06 19.74 -27.07
C HIS A 124 2.95 18.55 -27.44
N GLY A 125 2.69 17.38 -26.87
CA GLY A 125 3.36 16.14 -27.26
C GLY A 125 3.24 15.03 -26.21
N LEU A 126 2.33 14.09 -26.44
CA LEU A 126 2.25 12.82 -25.72
C LEU A 126 3.53 11.97 -25.97
N ASP A 127 3.97 11.26 -24.93
CA ASP A 127 4.46 9.88 -25.00
C ASP A 127 5.92 9.52 -25.39
N VAL A 128 6.97 10.16 -24.84
CA VAL A 128 8.28 9.47 -24.81
C VAL A 128 9.10 9.77 -23.55
N LEU A 129 9.21 8.78 -22.64
CA LEU A 129 10.32 8.73 -21.67
C LEU A 129 11.61 8.47 -22.45
N PRO A 130 12.61 9.37 -22.42
CA PRO A 130 13.84 9.19 -23.18
C PRO A 130 14.68 8.06 -22.59
N LEU A 131 14.70 6.89 -23.27
CA LEU A 131 15.57 5.75 -22.95
C LEU A 131 17.07 6.10 -22.93
N TYR A 132 17.47 7.22 -23.55
CA TYR A 132 18.85 7.68 -23.62
C TYR A 132 19.42 8.12 -22.25
N ARG A 133 18.58 8.37 -21.24
CA ARG A 133 19.02 8.63 -19.86
C ARG A 133 18.51 7.54 -18.93
N ILE A 134 19.18 6.40 -18.93
CA ILE A 134 18.86 5.25 -18.05
C ILE A 134 18.75 5.68 -16.58
N SER A 135 19.58 6.62 -16.12
CA SER A 135 19.50 7.18 -14.76
C SER A 135 18.20 7.94 -14.50
N ALA A 136 17.71 8.72 -15.47
CA ALA A 136 16.44 9.44 -15.36
C ALA A 136 15.25 8.48 -15.41
N ALA A 137 15.29 7.47 -16.29
CA ALA A 137 14.28 6.42 -16.35
C ALA A 137 14.20 5.62 -15.04
N ARG A 138 15.35 5.29 -14.45
CA ARG A 138 15.42 4.61 -13.14
C ARG A 138 14.87 5.47 -12.00
N ALA A 139 15.26 6.74 -11.93
CA ALA A 139 14.74 7.66 -10.92
C ALA A 139 13.23 7.87 -11.05
N PHE A 140 12.73 8.03 -12.27
CA PHE A 140 11.29 8.11 -12.54
C PHE A 140 10.57 6.83 -12.14
N TRP A 141 11.07 5.66 -12.55
CA TRP A 141 10.47 4.38 -12.20
C TRP A 141 10.43 4.15 -10.69
N GLY A 142 11.52 4.40 -9.96
CA GLY A 142 11.54 4.28 -8.51
C GLY A 142 10.54 5.23 -7.82
N SER A 143 10.46 6.47 -8.28
CA SER A 143 9.46 7.43 -7.78
C SER A 143 8.03 6.98 -8.09
N TRP A 144 7.79 6.47 -9.31
CA TRP A 144 6.50 5.94 -9.72
C TRP A 144 6.09 4.71 -8.90
N VAL A 145 7.02 3.76 -8.66
CA VAL A 145 6.79 2.56 -7.83
C VAL A 145 6.36 2.96 -6.42
N PHE A 146 7.07 3.91 -5.81
CA PHE A 146 6.72 4.42 -4.49
C PHE A 146 5.33 5.07 -4.51
N GLN A 147 5.11 6.02 -5.42
CA GLN A 147 3.86 6.77 -5.50
C GLN A 147 2.64 5.87 -5.77
N GLU A 148 2.76 4.94 -6.72
CA GLU A 148 1.69 4.01 -7.06
C GLU A 148 1.41 3.02 -5.91
N SER A 149 2.44 2.59 -5.18
CA SER A 149 2.26 1.76 -3.98
C SER A 149 1.50 2.53 -2.88
N VAL A 150 1.90 3.79 -2.57
CA VAL A 150 1.19 4.63 -1.59
C VAL A 150 -0.29 4.80 -1.97
N ARG A 151 -0.58 5.10 -3.24
CA ARG A 151 -1.95 5.29 -3.73
C ARG A 151 -2.78 4.01 -3.65
N ARG A 152 -2.20 2.87 -4.03
CA ARG A 152 -2.89 1.57 -3.96
C ARG A 152 -3.11 1.12 -2.52
N THR A 153 -2.15 1.35 -1.62
CA THR A 153 -2.30 1.09 -0.18
C THR A 153 -3.42 1.94 0.40
N LEU A 154 -3.43 3.24 0.13
CA LEU A 154 -4.53 4.12 0.56
C LEU A 154 -5.88 3.60 0.05
N ALA A 155 -5.99 3.33 -1.26
CA ALA A 155 -7.23 2.89 -1.87
C ALA A 155 -7.75 1.57 -1.26
N ILE A 156 -6.86 0.59 -1.02
CA ILE A 156 -7.28 -0.70 -0.47
C ILE A 156 -7.66 -0.61 1.02
N ILE A 157 -6.97 0.23 1.81
CA ILE A 157 -7.33 0.47 3.22
C ILE A 157 -8.68 1.17 3.29
N LEU A 158 -8.92 2.20 2.48
CA LEU A 158 -10.21 2.89 2.43
C LEU A 158 -11.33 1.94 1.99
N LEU A 159 -11.11 1.12 0.97
CA LEU A 159 -12.09 0.11 0.54
C LEU A 159 -12.40 -0.88 1.67
N PHE A 160 -11.38 -1.30 2.42
CA PHE A 160 -11.54 -2.20 3.55
C PHE A 160 -12.36 -1.56 4.67
N LEU A 161 -12.07 -0.32 5.05
CA LEU A 161 -12.82 0.45 6.05
C LEU A 161 -14.28 0.66 5.63
N LEU A 162 -14.52 1.07 4.38
CA LEU A 162 -15.87 1.23 3.83
C LEU A 162 -16.65 -0.08 3.90
N THR A 163 -16.02 -1.20 3.53
CA THR A 163 -16.63 -2.52 3.63
C THR A 163 -16.95 -2.89 5.07
N TYR A 164 -16.02 -2.66 6.01
CA TYR A 164 -16.24 -2.91 7.43
C TYR A 164 -17.44 -2.12 7.98
N HIS A 165 -17.48 -0.80 7.76
CA HIS A 165 -18.58 0.06 8.23
C HIS A 165 -19.92 -0.32 7.59
N TYR A 166 -19.93 -0.63 6.30
CA TYR A 166 -21.12 -1.11 5.59
C TYR A 166 -21.67 -2.40 6.22
N MET A 167 -20.79 -3.39 6.47
CA MET A 167 -21.18 -4.66 7.10
C MET A 167 -21.68 -4.48 8.55
N ARG A 168 -21.30 -3.39 9.22
CA ARG A 168 -21.78 -3.02 10.56
C ARG A 168 -23.10 -2.24 10.54
N GLY A 169 -23.67 -1.96 9.36
CA GLY A 169 -24.88 -1.14 9.23
C GLY A 169 -24.66 0.32 9.65
N GLN A 170 -23.42 0.78 9.68
CA GLN A 170 -23.09 2.17 10.01
C GLN A 170 -23.30 3.03 8.77
N VAL A 171 -23.99 4.16 8.96
CA VAL A 171 -24.26 5.09 7.86
C VAL A 171 -22.98 5.89 7.59
N LEU A 172 -22.43 5.76 6.38
CA LEU A 172 -21.22 6.46 5.90
C LEU A 172 -21.45 7.97 5.63
N THR A 173 -22.38 8.60 6.36
CA THR A 173 -22.89 9.96 6.07
C THR A 173 -21.89 11.09 6.30
N GLN A 174 -20.74 10.83 6.94
CA GLN A 174 -19.73 11.86 7.22
C GLN A 174 -18.30 11.52 6.77
N GLN A 175 -17.95 10.26 6.46
CA GLN A 175 -16.58 9.89 6.07
C GLN A 175 -16.33 9.95 4.55
N CYS A 176 -17.38 9.92 3.74
CA CYS A 176 -17.30 10.25 2.32
C CYS A 176 -17.53 11.76 2.08
N SER A 177 -17.27 12.63 3.07
CA SER A 177 -17.52 14.06 2.94
C SER A 177 -16.47 14.70 2.05
N SER A 178 -16.67 14.67 0.73
CA SER A 178 -16.11 15.60 -0.28
C SER A 178 -14.60 15.88 -0.26
N ASP A 179 -13.82 15.20 0.57
CA ASP A 179 -12.44 15.55 0.78
C ASP A 179 -11.63 14.82 -0.28
N ARG A 180 -10.89 15.63 -1.01
CA ARG A 180 -10.35 15.38 -2.35
C ARG A 180 -9.21 14.34 -2.37
N TYR A 181 -9.16 13.49 -1.35
CA TYR A 181 -8.04 12.63 -1.02
C TYR A 181 -8.15 11.21 -1.57
N ALA A 182 -9.34 10.79 -2.03
CA ALA A 182 -9.57 9.41 -2.44
C ALA A 182 -8.90 9.04 -3.78
N CYS A 183 -8.58 10.01 -4.64
CA CYS A 183 -7.95 9.75 -5.92
C CYS A 183 -7.44 11.06 -6.53
N SER A 184 -6.14 11.16 -6.82
CA SER A 184 -5.57 12.27 -7.61
C SER A 184 -5.25 11.78 -9.02
N SER A 185 -4.53 10.67 -9.11
CA SER A 185 -4.40 9.85 -10.31
C SER A 185 -4.04 8.41 -9.96
N VAL A 186 -4.59 7.42 -10.66
CA VAL A 186 -4.18 6.00 -10.53
C VAL A 186 -3.80 5.46 -11.89
N THR A 187 -2.67 4.74 -11.95
CA THR A 187 -2.22 4.12 -13.20
C THR A 187 -2.81 2.71 -13.34
N LEU A 188 -3.71 2.53 -14.31
CA LEU A 188 -4.22 1.22 -14.68
C LEU A 188 -3.38 0.62 -15.80
N SER A 189 -2.39 -0.18 -15.42
CA SER A 189 -1.63 -1.03 -16.35
C SER A 189 -0.93 -2.17 -15.61
N ALA A 190 -1.30 -3.41 -15.97
CA ALA A 190 -0.57 -4.59 -15.47
C ALA A 190 0.88 -4.59 -15.96
N HIS A 191 1.14 -4.12 -17.19
CA HIS A 191 2.49 -4.09 -17.76
C HIS A 191 3.42 -3.12 -17.02
N LEU A 192 2.89 -1.98 -16.54
CA LEU A 192 3.68 -1.04 -15.75
C LEU A 192 3.91 -1.54 -14.33
N TRP A 193 2.89 -2.12 -13.70
CA TRP A 193 2.97 -2.66 -12.35
C TRP A 193 3.80 -3.94 -12.22
N GLN A 194 3.97 -4.70 -13.31
CA GLN A 194 4.76 -5.94 -13.33
C GLN A 194 6.15 -5.74 -13.95
N ALA A 195 6.54 -4.51 -14.27
CA ALA A 195 7.85 -4.24 -14.84
C ALA A 195 8.95 -4.64 -13.84
N GLY A 196 9.88 -5.49 -14.28
CA GLY A 196 10.97 -6.01 -13.43
C GLY A 196 12.15 -5.05 -13.31
N ASP A 197 12.29 -4.11 -14.24
CA ASP A 197 13.28 -3.06 -14.17
C ASP A 197 12.83 -1.77 -14.87
N SER A 198 13.65 -0.73 -14.77
CA SER A 198 13.40 0.58 -15.40
C SER A 198 13.36 0.54 -16.93
N VAL A 199 14.01 -0.44 -17.56
CA VAL A 199 14.03 -0.60 -19.02
C VAL A 199 12.72 -1.23 -19.48
N ASP A 200 12.29 -2.31 -18.85
CA ASP A 200 10.99 -2.95 -19.07
C ASP A 200 9.85 -1.96 -18.83
N PHE A 201 9.93 -1.18 -17.76
CA PHE A 201 8.97 -0.13 -17.46
C PHE A 201 8.90 0.91 -18.59
N ALA A 202 10.04 1.42 -19.07
CA ALA A 202 10.07 2.43 -20.12
C ALA A 202 9.58 1.86 -21.48
N LEU A 203 9.90 0.60 -21.79
CA LEU A 203 9.36 -0.10 -22.97
C LEU A 203 7.85 -0.30 -22.85
N ALA A 204 7.34 -0.68 -21.68
CA ALA A 204 5.92 -0.83 -21.42
C ALA A 204 5.18 0.52 -21.50
N TRP A 205 5.74 1.58 -20.93
CA TRP A 205 5.20 2.93 -20.99
C TRP A 205 5.00 3.41 -22.43
N ARG A 206 6.00 3.17 -23.28
CA ARG A 206 5.94 3.57 -24.69
C ARG A 206 5.04 2.69 -25.55
N ASN A 207 5.13 1.36 -25.37
CA ASN A 207 4.60 0.40 -26.35
C ASN A 207 3.31 -0.29 -25.91
N LYS A 208 2.91 -0.14 -24.65
CA LYS A 208 1.71 -0.80 -24.10
C LYS A 208 0.68 0.24 -23.70
N ARG A 209 -0.59 -0.14 -23.86
CA ARG A 209 -1.70 0.69 -23.39
C ARG A 209 -1.67 0.77 -21.87
N HIS A 210 -1.75 1.98 -21.37
CA HIS A 210 -1.91 2.29 -19.95
C HIS A 210 -2.90 3.45 -19.85
N PHE A 211 -3.66 3.48 -18.76
CA PHE A 211 -4.60 4.57 -18.49
C PHE A 211 -4.18 5.25 -17.21
N VAL A 212 -4.05 6.57 -17.25
CA VAL A 212 -3.93 7.40 -16.05
C VAL A 212 -5.32 7.95 -15.78
N LEU A 213 -5.96 7.43 -14.74
CA LEU A 213 -7.26 7.90 -14.32
C LEU A 213 -7.06 9.09 -13.40
N HIS A 214 -7.38 10.29 -13.86
CA HIS A 214 -7.48 11.46 -13.00
C HIS A 214 -8.88 11.50 -12.39
N CYS A 215 -8.93 11.71 -11.08
CA CYS A 215 -10.20 11.93 -10.41
C CYS A 215 -10.36 13.44 -10.21
N GLU A 216 -11.11 14.07 -11.11
CA GLU A 216 -11.51 15.47 -10.98
C GLU A 216 -12.68 15.57 -9.98
N ALA A 217 -12.60 16.58 -9.10
CA ALA A 217 -13.65 16.91 -8.13
C ALA A 217 -14.54 18.04 -8.66
#